data_AF-A0A178WIS0-F1
#
_entry.id   AF-A0A178WIS0-F1
#
_cell.length_a   1.000
_cell.length_b   1.000
_cell.length_c   1.000
_cell.angle_alpha   90.00
_cell.angle_beta   90.00
_cell.angle_gamma   90.00
#
_symmetry.space_group_name_H-M   'P 1'
#
loop_
_entity.id
_entity.type
_entity.pdbx_description
1 polymer ?
#
loop_
_entity_poly.entity_id
_entity_poly.type
_entity_poly.pdbx_seq_one_letter_code
_entity_poly.pdbx_strand_id
1 'polypeptide(L)'
;MSLLQDVAAELRYHIFSKELPLVLKAVVHGDSVMFRENPELMDAYVWVYFHSSTPKYNRIECWGPLKDAAKGKQQGNHQGFLSSTTSRKLIRHKSIFHTLFTFLL
;
A
#
# COMPACT_ATOMS: atom_id res chain seq x y z
N MET A 1 -16.26 7.93 -17.00
CA MET A 1 -15.74 6.85 -16.12
C MET A 1 -16.93 6.17 -15.48
N SER A 2 -16.93 4.83 -15.44
CA SER A 2 -18.02 4.09 -14.82
C SER A 2 -17.82 4.00 -13.30
N LEU A 3 -18.89 4.15 -12.52
CA LEU A 3 -18.84 4.09 -11.05
C LEU A 3 -18.15 2.81 -10.52
N LEU A 4 -18.36 1.68 -11.20
CA LEU A 4 -17.77 0.40 -10.84
C LEU A 4 -16.23 0.40 -10.98
N GLN A 5 -15.68 1.04 -12.01
CA GLN A 5 -14.23 1.15 -12.18
C GLN A 5 -13.60 1.99 -11.07
N ASP A 6 -14.25 3.08 -10.67
CA ASP A 6 -13.75 3.94 -9.61
C ASP A 6 -13.78 3.25 -8.24
N VAL A 7 -14.84 2.50 -7.93
CA VAL A 7 -14.94 1.68 -6.71
C VAL A 7 -13.89 0.55 -6.71
N ALA A 8 -13.70 -0.14 -7.84
CA ALA A 8 -12.69 -1.18 -7.97
C ALA A 8 -11.28 -0.60 -7.77
N ALA A 9 -10.96 0.53 -8.43
CA ALA A 9 -9.69 1.22 -8.31
C ALA A 9 -9.40 1.66 -6.86
N GLU A 10 -10.42 2.18 -6.17
CA GLU A 10 -10.32 2.55 -4.75
C GLU A 10 -10.00 1.34 -3.87
N LEU A 11 -10.68 0.22 -4.08
CA LEU A 11 -10.44 -0.99 -3.32
C LEU A 11 -9.02 -1.54 -3.56
N ARG A 12 -8.56 -1.59 -4.82
CA ARG A 12 -7.19 -2.05 -5.11
C ARG A 12 -6.16 -1.19 -4.40
N TYR A 13 -6.33 0.12 -4.50
CA TYR A 13 -5.42 1.07 -3.88
C TYR A 13 -5.42 0.90 -2.35
N HIS A 14 -6.59 0.71 -1.74
CA HIS A 14 -6.68 0.47 -0.30
C HIS A 14 -5.93 -0.79 0.14
N ILE A 15 -6.16 -1.92 -0.55
CA ILE A 15 -5.47 -3.19 -0.24
C ILE A 15 -3.97 -3.02 -0.44
N PHE A 16 -3.56 -2.47 -1.58
CA PHE A 16 -2.16 -2.21 -1.89
C PHE A 16 -1.47 -1.38 -0.79
N SER A 17 -2.04 -0.24 -0.42
CA SER A 17 -1.47 0.63 0.61
C SER A 17 -1.43 -0.03 2.00
N LYS A 18 -2.36 -0.93 2.30
CA LYS A 18 -2.39 -1.67 3.56
C LYS A 18 -1.33 -2.77 3.61
N GLU A 19 -1.11 -3.47 2.50
CA GLU A 19 -0.19 -4.61 2.44
C GLU A 19 1.26 -4.21 2.12
N LEU A 20 1.48 -3.05 1.49
CA LEU A 20 2.83 -2.61 1.10
C LEU A 20 3.87 -2.68 2.23
N PRO A 21 3.60 -2.23 3.48
CA PRO A 21 4.57 -2.37 4.56
C PRO A 21 4.97 -3.82 4.84
N LEU A 22 4.03 -4.77 4.73
CA LEU A 22 4.32 -6.19 4.90
C LEU A 22 5.17 -6.72 3.74
N VAL A 23 4.87 -6.31 2.50
CA VAL A 23 5.69 -6.65 1.33
C VAL A 23 7.11 -6.14 1.49
N LEU A 24 7.31 -4.91 1.96
CA LEU A 24 8.64 -4.35 2.20
C LEU A 24 9.40 -5.11 3.30
N LYS A 25 8.72 -5.51 4.38
CA LYS A 25 9.32 -6.42 5.38
C LYS A 25 9.75 -7.74 4.75
N ALA A 26 8.91 -8.33 3.90
CA ALA A 26 9.24 -9.58 3.23
C ALA A 26 10.46 -9.45 2.32
N VAL A 27 10.63 -8.32 1.62
CA VAL A 27 11.84 -8.03 0.83
C VAL A 27 13.08 -7.97 1.73
N VAL A 28 13.02 -7.21 2.83
CA VAL A 28 14.15 -7.08 3.78
C VAL A 28 14.53 -8.42 4.41
N HIS A 29 13.55 -9.23 4.77
CA HIS A 29 13.79 -10.54 5.37
C HIS A 29 14.18 -11.61 4.34
N GLY A 30 13.67 -11.52 3.12
CA GLY A 30 13.95 -12.44 2.03
C GLY A 30 15.41 -12.44 1.61
N ASP A 31 16.07 -11.28 1.67
CA ASP A 31 17.50 -11.14 1.45
C ASP A 31 18.20 -10.45 2.63
N SER A 32 18.07 -11.06 3.81
CA SER A 32 18.63 -10.48 5.03
C SER A 32 20.17 -10.31 5.01
N VAL A 33 20.89 -11.03 4.13
CA VAL A 33 22.34 -10.89 3.97
C VAL A 33 22.66 -9.60 3.23
N MET A 34 21.98 -9.32 2.10
CA MET A 34 22.16 -8.06 1.35
C MET A 34 21.97 -6.82 2.24
N PHE A 35 20.92 -6.81 3.06
CA PHE A 35 20.64 -5.68 3.97
C PHE A 35 21.58 -5.60 5.17
N ARG A 36 22.22 -6.72 5.57
CA ARG A 36 23.26 -6.71 6.61
C ARG A 36 24.57 -6.16 6.09
N GLU A 37 24.94 -6.53 4.87
CA GLU A 37 26.18 -6.07 4.22
C GLU A 37 26.07 -4.62 3.73
N ASN A 38 24.86 -4.16 3.41
CA ASN A 38 24.58 -2.82 2.87
C ASN A 38 23.50 -2.12 3.73
N PRO A 39 23.82 -1.70 4.97
CA PRO A 39 22.85 -1.12 5.89
C PRO A 39 22.23 0.19 5.40
N GLU A 40 22.91 0.93 4.52
CA GLU A 40 22.41 2.16 3.87
C GLU A 40 21.15 1.93 3.03
N LEU A 41 20.89 0.69 2.58
CA LEU A 41 19.66 0.33 1.89
C LEU A 41 18.42 0.52 2.78
N MET A 42 18.57 0.48 4.11
CA MET A 42 17.47 0.77 5.03
C MET A 42 17.06 2.25 5.02
N ASP A 43 17.96 3.15 4.61
CA ASP A 43 17.71 4.57 4.46
C ASP A 43 17.27 4.96 3.02
N ALA A 44 17.34 4.01 2.08
CA ALA A 44 16.92 4.24 0.70
C ALA A 44 15.43 4.59 0.62
N TYR A 45 15.12 5.61 -0.20
CA TYR A 45 13.75 6.08 -0.38
C TYR A 45 12.92 5.10 -1.21
N VAL A 46 11.76 4.72 -0.67
CA VAL A 46 10.78 3.88 -1.36
C VAL A 46 9.82 4.76 -2.16
N TRP A 47 9.96 4.72 -3.47
CA TRP A 47 9.05 5.34 -4.42
C TRP A 47 8.16 4.27 -5.06
N VAL A 48 6.86 4.52 -5.06
CA VAL A 48 5.87 3.60 -5.60
C VAL A 48 5.08 4.28 -6.68
N TYR A 49 5.04 3.69 -7.88
CA TYR A 49 4.09 4.06 -8.90
C TYR A 49 2.89 3.11 -8.84
N PHE A 50 1.71 3.62 -8.48
CA PHE A 50 0.48 2.86 -8.54
C PHE A 50 -0.18 3.10 -9.91
N HIS A 51 -0.19 2.07 -10.75
CA HIS A 51 -0.80 2.15 -12.08
C HIS A 51 -2.32 1.93 -12.00
N SER A 52 -3.10 2.87 -12.55
CA SER A 52 -4.56 2.77 -12.61
C SER A 52 -5.11 3.52 -13.82
N SER A 53 -6.22 3.05 -14.38
CA SER A 53 -6.97 3.82 -15.38
C SER A 53 -7.75 4.98 -14.76
N THR A 54 -8.04 4.93 -13.45
CA THR A 54 -8.66 6.05 -12.72
C THR A 54 -7.57 7.07 -12.35
N PRO A 55 -7.61 8.31 -12.88
CA PRO A 55 -6.51 9.28 -12.74
C PRO A 55 -6.14 9.59 -11.29
N LYS A 56 -7.14 9.59 -10.38
CA LYS A 56 -6.93 9.77 -8.94
C LYS A 56 -5.83 8.83 -8.43
N TYR A 57 -5.84 7.56 -8.83
CA TYR A 57 -4.94 6.54 -8.31
C TYR A 57 -3.69 6.32 -9.16
N ASN A 58 -3.65 6.82 -10.40
CA ASN A 58 -2.52 6.69 -11.30
C ASN A 58 -1.37 7.66 -10.94
N ARG A 59 -0.61 7.36 -9.89
CA ARG A 59 0.35 8.33 -9.33
C ARG A 59 1.57 7.69 -8.70
N ILE A 60 2.62 8.50 -8.59
CA ILE A 60 3.84 8.18 -7.85
C ILE A 60 3.70 8.70 -6.41
N GLU A 61 4.06 7.87 -5.45
CA GLU A 61 4.04 8.19 -4.02
C GLU A 61 5.40 7.91 -3.38
N CYS A 62 5.85 8.83 -2.54
CA CYS A 62 6.98 8.62 -1.65
C CYS A 62 6.49 8.01 -0.34
N TRP A 63 7.03 6.85 0.02
CA TRP A 63 6.76 6.18 1.29
C TRP A 63 7.85 6.43 2.33
N GLY A 64 8.87 7.22 1.97
CA GLY A 64 10.01 7.55 2.81
C GLY A 64 11.09 6.45 2.80
N PRO A 65 12.06 6.53 3.72
CA PRO A 65 13.10 5.52 3.88
C PRO A 65 12.53 4.12 4.09
N LEU A 66 13.17 3.08 3.56
CA LEU A 66 12.71 1.69 3.63
C LEU A 66 12.40 1.23 5.06
N LYS A 67 13.26 1.60 6.03
CA LYS A 67 13.06 1.30 7.46
C LYS A 67 11.76 1.85 8.03
N ASP A 68 11.26 2.95 7.49
CA ASP A 68 10.03 3.60 7.95
C ASP A 68 8.82 3.16 7.11
N ALA A 69 8.99 3.04 5.79
CA ALA A 69 7.99 2.51 4.89
C ALA A 69 7.54 1.09 5.30
N ALA A 70 8.49 0.23 5.71
CA ALA A 70 8.20 -1.13 6.19
C ALA A 70 7.46 -1.17 7.53
N LYS A 71 7.52 -0.13 8.37
CA LYS A 71 6.73 -0.07 9.62
C LYS A 71 5.25 0.23 9.35
N GLY A 72 4.94 0.76 8.16
CA GLY A 72 3.62 1.26 7.81
C GLY A 72 3.38 2.67 8.34
N LYS A 73 2.35 3.34 7.80
CA LYS A 73 1.99 4.68 8.27
C LYS A 73 1.58 4.62 9.73
N GLN A 74 2.40 5.19 10.62
CA GLN A 74 1.98 5.52 11.97
C GLN A 74 0.78 6.47 11.85
N GLN A 75 -0.36 6.11 12.42
CA GLN A 75 -1.49 7.04 12.56
C GLN A 75 -1.06 8.14 13.54
N GLY A 76 -0.41 9.19 13.03
CA GLY A 76 0.23 10.20 13.86
C GLY A 76 0.65 11.44 13.08
N ASN A 77 -0.26 12.00 12.27
CA ASN A 77 -0.58 13.43 12.15
C ASN A 77 -1.34 13.64 10.84
N HIS A 78 -2.63 13.97 10.96
CA HIS A 78 -3.38 14.56 9.88
C HIS A 78 -2.80 15.94 9.57
N GLN A 79 -2.09 16.07 8.46
CA GLN A 79 -2.03 17.33 7.74
C GLN A 79 -2.65 17.14 6.37
N GLY A 80 -3.93 17.56 6.29
CA GLY A 80 -4.48 18.23 5.11
C GLY A 80 -5.01 17.39 3.96
N PHE A 81 -6.12 16.67 4.16
CA PHE A 81 -7.30 16.80 3.28
C PHE A 81 -8.52 16.18 3.99
N LEU A 82 -9.54 17.00 4.26
CA LEU A 82 -10.77 16.58 4.91
C LEU A 82 -11.51 15.58 4.00
N SER A 83 -11.76 14.37 4.51
CA SER A 83 -12.96 13.62 4.16
C SER A 83 -13.39 12.76 5.35
N SER A 84 -14.64 12.98 5.73
CA SER A 84 -15.32 12.51 6.92
C SER A 84 -15.49 10.99 6.97
N THR A 85 -15.19 10.43 8.14
CA THR A 85 -15.82 9.28 8.84
C THR A 85 -16.46 8.17 8.00
N THR A 86 -15.99 6.92 8.17
CA THR A 86 -16.65 5.92 9.04
C THR A 86 -15.79 4.65 9.09
N SER A 87 -15.24 4.33 10.27
CA SER A 87 -14.63 3.02 10.57
C SER A 87 -15.67 1.91 10.44
N ARG A 88 -15.56 1.07 9.42
CA ARG A 88 -16.27 -0.22 9.39
C ARG A 88 -15.27 -1.35 9.57
N LYS A 89 -15.37 -1.96 10.75
CA LYS A 89 -14.78 -3.23 11.18
C LYS A 89 -14.98 -4.27 10.07
N LEU A 90 -13.93 -4.53 9.28
CA LEU A 90 -14.00 -5.49 8.18
C LEU A 90 -13.96 -6.91 8.75
N ILE A 91 -15.11 -7.56 8.70
CA ILE A 91 -15.35 -8.93 9.12
C ILE A 91 -14.47 -9.88 8.30
N ARG A 92 -13.68 -10.69 9.02
CA ARG A 92 -12.77 -11.71 8.50
C ARG A 92 -13.57 -12.87 7.91
N HIS A 93 -13.76 -12.91 6.58
CA HIS A 93 -14.15 -14.13 5.87
C HIS A 93 -13.10 -14.50 4.82
N LYS A 94 -12.38 -15.60 5.07
CA LYS A 94 -11.20 -16.09 4.32
C LYS A 94 -11.52 -16.65 2.91
N SER A 95 -12.67 -16.33 2.31
CA SER A 95 -13.12 -16.99 1.06
C SER A 95 -13.48 -16.05 -0.09
N ILE A 96 -13.51 -14.73 0.10
CA ILE A 96 -13.96 -13.77 -0.94
C ILE A 96 -12.78 -13.12 -1.67
N PHE A 97 -11.58 -13.17 -1.08
CA PHE A 97 -10.40 -12.50 -1.61
C PHE A 97 -9.91 -13.10 -2.94
N HIS A 98 -10.12 -14.40 -3.15
CA HIS A 98 -9.65 -15.07 -4.38
C HIS A 98 -10.42 -14.60 -5.62
N THR A 99 -11.74 -14.45 -5.52
CA THR A 99 -12.55 -14.00 -6.66
C THR A 99 -12.28 -12.54 -7.00
N LEU A 100 -12.02 -11.69 -5.99
CA LEU A 100 -11.62 -10.30 -6.22
C LEU A 100 -10.25 -10.17 -6.89
N PHE A 101 -9.29 -11.02 -6.53
CA PHE A 101 -7.95 -10.99 -7.09
C PHE A 101 -7.94 -11.14 -8.63
N THR A 102 -8.81 -12.00 -9.17
CA THR A 102 -8.97 -12.20 -10.62
C THR A 102 -9.59 -11.03 -11.39
N PHE A 103 -10.35 -10.14 -10.75
CA PHE A 103 -11.01 -9.00 -11.43
C PHE A 103 -10.23 -7.68 -11.30
N LEU A 104 -9.13 -7.67 -10.55
CA LEU A 104 -8.36 -6.48 -10.21
C LEU A 104 -7.02 -6.33 -10.98
N LEU A 105 -6.62 -7.37 -11.74
CA LEU A 105 -5.48 -7.36 -12.66
C LEU A 105 -5.96 -7.06 -14.08
#